data_AF-A0A918TYN7-F1
#
_entry.id   AF-A0A918TYN7-F1
#
_cell.length_a   1.000
_cell.length_b   1.000
_cell.length_c   1.000
_cell.angle_alpha   90.00
_cell.angle_beta   90.00
_cell.angle_gamma   90.00
#
_symmetry.space_group_name_H-M   'P 1'
#
loop_
_entity.id
_entity.type
_entity.pdbx_description
1 polymer ?
#
loop_
_entity_poly.entity_id
_entity_poly.type
_entity_poly.pdbx_seq_one_letter_code
_entity_poly.pdbx_strand_id
1 'polypeptide(L)'
;MVRANGAVSLRELARVVQTSEVTVRRDVRALEAEGLLDRRHGGAVLPGGFTRESGFPQKSHLATAEKTAIADLAASFVEEGEAVVVGAGTTTQELARRLARVPGLTVVTNSLLVAQALAHANRVEVVMTGGTLRGSNYALVGSGAEQSLQGLRVSRAFLSGSGLTAERGLSTSNMLSASVDRALVQAAAEVVVLADHTKLGTDTMFQTVPTDVITRLVTDEPPAHDDRAATELQALADQGVHISVAGPGAGSGPGAAAAHGDAVSPAARRRDVPPLPGQRRNLPLGHGQGGGPVPGGPPGAQLRSAVSLGDQATARVTDLAPRRR
;
A
#
# COMPACT_ATOMS: atom_id res chain seq x y z
N MET A 1 27.13 17.73 -11.48
CA MET A 1 27.90 16.88 -10.53
C MET A 1 27.17 15.60 -10.19
N VAL A 2 26.04 15.64 -9.46
CA VAL A 2 25.30 14.39 -9.11
C VAL A 2 24.86 13.63 -10.37
N ARG A 3 24.42 14.34 -11.44
CA ARG A 3 24.14 13.72 -12.75
C ARG A 3 25.34 13.05 -13.42
N ALA A 4 26.55 13.58 -13.22
CA ALA A 4 27.77 13.06 -13.85
C ALA A 4 28.38 11.90 -13.06
N ASN A 5 28.27 11.93 -11.73
CA ASN A 5 28.96 11.01 -10.82
C ASN A 5 28.02 9.99 -10.15
N GLY A 6 26.71 10.10 -10.35
CA GLY A 6 25.66 9.26 -9.74
C GLY A 6 25.42 9.52 -8.24
N ALA A 7 26.49 9.73 -7.48
CA ALA A 7 26.46 10.06 -6.06
C ALA A 7 27.60 11.03 -5.70
N VAL A 8 27.33 11.98 -4.80
CA VAL A 8 28.34 12.93 -4.31
C VAL A 8 28.13 13.19 -2.82
N SER A 9 29.24 13.31 -2.07
CA SER A 9 29.18 13.67 -0.65
C SER A 9 28.90 15.18 -0.46
N LEU A 10 28.27 15.55 0.65
CA LEU A 10 28.02 16.97 0.97
C LEU A 10 29.32 17.76 1.11
N ARG A 11 30.37 17.13 1.63
CA ARG A 11 31.71 17.71 1.78
C ARG A 11 32.36 18.02 0.43
N GLU A 12 32.17 17.12 -0.54
CA GLU A 12 32.68 17.29 -1.89
C GLU A 12 31.90 18.36 -2.67
N LEU A 13 30.56 18.37 -2.54
CA LEU A 13 29.71 19.46 -3.02
C LEU A 13 30.19 20.81 -2.44
N ALA A 14 30.38 20.89 -1.12
CA ALA A 14 30.80 22.11 -0.43
C ALA A 14 32.14 22.64 -0.94
N ARG A 15 33.11 21.74 -1.22
CA ARG A 15 34.38 22.12 -1.83
C ARG A 15 34.22 22.66 -3.25
N VAL A 16 33.42 21.99 -4.09
CA VAL A 16 33.30 22.37 -5.51
C VAL A 16 32.49 23.65 -5.69
N VAL A 17 31.42 23.83 -4.92
CA VAL A 17 30.61 25.06 -4.97
C VAL A 17 31.13 26.15 -4.02
N GLN A 18 32.31 25.93 -3.40
CA GLN A 18 32.99 26.87 -2.50
C GLN A 18 32.10 27.47 -1.41
N THR A 19 31.30 26.63 -0.75
CA THR A 19 30.39 27.04 0.34
C THR A 19 30.50 26.11 1.54
N SER A 20 29.80 26.43 2.63
CA SER A 20 29.80 25.59 3.82
C SER A 20 28.95 24.32 3.64
N GLU A 21 29.31 23.22 4.30
CA GLU A 21 28.47 22.02 4.33
C GLU A 21 27.06 22.29 4.90
N VAL A 22 26.92 23.32 5.74
CA VAL A 22 25.63 23.75 6.29
C VAL A 22 24.75 24.36 5.19
N THR A 23 25.33 25.20 4.34
CA THR A 23 24.66 25.80 3.17
C THR A 23 24.29 24.72 2.15
N VAL A 24 25.25 23.86 1.77
CA VAL A 24 24.97 22.72 0.87
C VAL A 24 23.87 21.83 1.43
N ARG A 25 23.85 21.56 2.74
CA ARG A 25 22.80 20.76 3.36
C ARG A 25 21.42 21.42 3.25
N ARG A 26 21.34 22.75 3.35
CA ARG A 26 20.09 23.50 3.17
C ARG A 26 19.64 23.43 1.71
N ASP A 27 20.55 23.62 0.76
CA ASP A 27 20.22 23.64 -0.67
C ASP A 27 19.87 22.25 -1.18
N VAL A 28 20.60 21.21 -0.75
CA VAL A 28 20.27 19.81 -1.04
C VAL A 28 18.91 19.44 -0.44
N ARG A 29 18.51 19.99 0.71
CA ARG A 29 17.15 19.79 1.26
C ARG A 29 16.08 20.48 0.41
N ALA A 30 16.37 21.64 -0.15
CA ALA A 30 15.45 22.31 -1.06
C ALA A 30 15.28 21.51 -2.36
N LEU A 31 16.40 21.08 -2.97
CA LEU A 31 16.40 20.23 -4.16
C LEU A 31 15.78 18.85 -3.92
N GLU A 32 15.93 18.30 -2.71
CA GLU A 32 15.24 17.08 -2.27
C GLU A 32 13.73 17.31 -2.16
N ALA A 33 13.29 18.43 -1.60
CA ALA A 33 11.87 18.78 -1.53
C ALA A 33 11.24 18.97 -2.92
N GLU A 34 12.02 19.43 -3.90
CA GLU A 34 11.67 19.54 -5.31
C GLU A 34 11.83 18.21 -6.08
N GLY A 35 12.27 17.13 -5.42
CA GLY A 35 12.39 15.79 -6.02
C GLY A 35 13.55 15.62 -6.99
N LEU A 36 14.47 16.58 -7.04
CA LEU A 36 15.61 16.59 -7.97
C LEU A 36 16.78 15.73 -7.48
N LEU A 37 16.82 15.40 -6.18
CA LEU A 37 17.87 14.63 -5.53
C LEU A 37 17.30 13.76 -4.38
N ASP A 38 17.90 12.59 -4.15
CA ASP A 38 17.68 11.79 -2.94
C ASP A 38 18.87 11.94 -1.99
N ARG A 39 18.62 12.09 -0.68
CA ARG A 39 19.71 12.10 0.31
C ARG A 39 20.14 10.70 0.74
N ARG A 40 21.45 10.54 0.90
CA ARG A 40 22.09 9.43 1.62
C ARG A 40 22.77 9.96 2.89
N HIS A 41 23.19 9.06 3.78
CA HIS A 41 24.02 9.45 4.93
C HIS A 41 25.30 10.12 4.41
N GLY A 42 25.39 11.44 4.55
CA GLY A 42 26.56 12.24 4.15
C GLY A 42 26.62 12.68 2.67
N GLY A 43 25.58 12.46 1.86
CA GLY A 43 25.62 12.82 0.43
C GLY A 43 24.26 12.96 -0.25
N ALA A 44 24.30 13.26 -1.55
CA ALA A 44 23.17 13.38 -2.45
C ALA A 44 23.37 12.48 -3.67
N VAL A 45 22.29 11.86 -4.15
CA VAL A 45 22.28 11.00 -5.34
C VAL A 45 21.13 11.37 -6.26
N LEU A 46 21.16 10.92 -7.51
CA LEU A 46 20.01 11.10 -8.40
C LEU A 46 18.80 10.29 -7.90
N PRO A 47 17.58 10.83 -8.07
CA PRO A 47 16.36 10.04 -7.91
C PRO A 47 16.39 8.84 -8.88
N GLY A 48 15.90 7.67 -8.44
CA GLY A 48 15.76 6.49 -9.30
C GLY A 48 16.87 5.44 -9.21
N GLY A 49 17.83 5.57 -8.29
CA GLY A 49 18.64 4.41 -7.86
C GLY A 49 17.86 3.49 -6.90
N PHE A 50 18.46 2.40 -6.43
CA PHE A 50 17.97 1.65 -5.24
C PHE A 50 18.08 2.49 -3.95
N THR A 51 17.63 3.75 -3.98
CA THR A 51 17.65 4.68 -2.88
C THR A 51 16.53 4.42 -1.90
N ARG A 52 16.74 4.94 -0.68
CA ARG A 52 15.78 4.91 0.41
C ARG A 52 14.49 5.61 -0.05
N GLU A 53 13.35 4.98 0.22
CA GLU A 53 12.02 5.52 -0.09
C GLU A 53 11.90 6.99 0.36
N SER A 54 11.61 7.88 -0.58
CA SER A 54 11.29 9.29 -0.30
C SER A 54 10.07 9.33 0.64
N GLY A 55 10.15 10.13 1.70
CA GLY A 55 9.09 10.21 2.72
C GLY A 55 7.78 10.79 2.16
N PHE A 56 6.67 10.52 2.85
CA PHE A 56 5.36 11.04 2.46
C PHE A 56 5.32 12.55 2.16
N PRO A 57 5.87 13.46 3.00
CA PRO A 57 5.80 14.90 2.73
C PRO A 57 6.48 15.29 1.40
N GLN A 58 7.55 14.58 1.03
CA GLN A 58 8.25 14.80 -0.23
C GLN A 58 7.39 14.32 -1.41
N LYS A 59 6.81 13.13 -1.31
CA LYS A 59 5.95 12.56 -2.35
C LYS A 59 4.62 13.31 -2.51
N SER A 60 4.12 14.02 -1.50
CA SER A 60 2.84 14.74 -1.59
C SER A 60 2.94 16.04 -2.39
N HIS A 61 4.11 16.69 -2.41
CA HIS A 61 4.34 17.94 -3.15
C HIS A 61 4.80 17.74 -4.59
N LEU A 62 5.36 16.57 -4.92
CA LEU A 62 5.74 16.25 -6.29
C LEU A 62 4.50 15.94 -7.13
N ALA A 63 4.50 16.35 -8.40
CA ALA A 63 3.50 15.96 -9.40
C ALA A 63 2.03 16.03 -8.90
N THR A 64 1.67 17.08 -8.15
CA THR A 64 0.36 17.18 -7.50
C THR A 64 -0.78 17.29 -8.52
N ALA A 65 -0.57 18.00 -9.63
CA ALA A 65 -1.58 18.16 -10.68
C ALA A 65 -1.83 16.84 -11.42
N GLU A 66 -0.76 16.12 -11.71
CA GLU A 66 -0.74 14.80 -12.35
C GLU A 66 -1.46 13.78 -11.46
N LYS A 67 -1.15 13.75 -10.16
CA LYS A 67 -1.84 12.89 -9.17
C LYS A 67 -3.33 13.17 -9.08
N THR A 68 -3.70 14.44 -9.16
CA THR A 68 -5.09 14.89 -9.18
C THR A 68 -5.80 14.35 -10.42
N ALA A 69 -5.21 14.55 -11.60
CA ALA A 69 -5.78 14.07 -12.87
C ALA A 69 -5.91 12.55 -12.92
N ILE A 70 -4.87 11.82 -12.50
CA ILE A 70 -4.89 10.35 -12.39
C ILE A 70 -6.00 9.90 -11.46
N ALA A 71 -6.15 10.55 -10.30
CA ALA A 71 -7.18 10.22 -9.33
C ALA A 71 -8.60 10.49 -9.85
N ASP A 72 -8.82 11.59 -10.60
CA ASP A 72 -10.11 11.90 -11.23
C ASP A 72 -10.51 10.81 -12.23
N LEU A 73 -9.58 10.43 -13.12
CA LEU A 73 -9.83 9.38 -14.09
C LEU A 73 -10.04 8.02 -13.42
N ALA A 74 -9.22 7.66 -12.43
CA ALA A 74 -9.36 6.41 -11.71
C ALA A 74 -10.69 6.30 -10.93
N ALA A 75 -11.20 7.41 -10.39
CA ALA A 75 -12.48 7.45 -9.70
C ALA A 75 -13.67 7.14 -10.62
N SER A 76 -13.54 7.43 -11.93
CA SER A 76 -14.59 7.11 -12.92
C SER A 76 -14.78 5.61 -13.16
N PHE A 77 -13.86 4.77 -12.68
CA PHE A 77 -13.95 3.31 -12.82
C PHE A 77 -14.66 2.63 -11.65
N VAL A 78 -15.07 3.40 -10.63
CA VAL A 78 -15.72 2.87 -9.43
C VAL A 78 -17.21 3.18 -9.47
N GLU A 79 -18.02 2.15 -9.27
CA GLU A 79 -19.48 2.25 -9.28
C GLU A 79 -20.06 2.27 -7.86
N GLU A 80 -21.27 2.82 -7.71
CA GLU A 80 -22.00 2.78 -6.45
C GLU A 80 -22.23 1.34 -5.97
N GLY A 81 -22.06 1.11 -4.66
CA GLY A 81 -22.24 -0.22 -4.06
C GLY A 81 -21.05 -1.16 -4.21
N GLU A 82 -19.97 -0.73 -4.87
CA GLU A 82 -18.79 -1.54 -5.11
C GLU A 82 -17.90 -1.70 -3.85
N ALA A 83 -17.27 -2.85 -3.71
CA ALA A 83 -16.21 -3.08 -2.73
C ALA A 83 -14.86 -3.04 -3.43
N VAL A 84 -13.99 -2.10 -3.06
CA VAL A 84 -12.68 -1.88 -3.68
C VAL A 84 -11.55 -1.88 -2.64
N VAL A 85 -10.35 -2.24 -3.09
CA VAL A 85 -9.12 -2.07 -2.32
C VAL A 85 -8.39 -0.81 -2.79
N VAL A 86 -7.91 0.00 -1.85
CA VAL A 86 -7.06 1.17 -2.14
C VAL A 86 -5.79 1.06 -1.31
N GLY A 87 -4.65 0.87 -1.97
CA GLY A 87 -3.34 0.74 -1.33
C GLY A 87 -2.77 2.07 -0.84
N ALA A 88 -1.60 2.02 -0.22
CA ALA A 88 -0.91 3.20 0.28
C ALA A 88 -0.18 3.98 -0.82
N GLY A 89 -0.30 5.31 -0.78
CA GLY A 89 0.32 6.19 -1.75
C GLY A 89 -0.30 7.59 -1.74
N THR A 90 0.44 8.57 -2.26
CA THR A 90 -0.08 9.94 -2.40
C THR A 90 -1.12 10.04 -3.51
N THR A 91 -0.93 9.33 -4.62
CA THR A 91 -1.92 9.24 -5.70
C THR A 91 -3.20 8.52 -5.24
N THR A 92 -3.06 7.43 -4.46
CA THR A 92 -4.23 6.70 -3.94
C THR A 92 -4.96 7.47 -2.83
N GLN A 93 -4.26 8.30 -2.06
CA GLN A 93 -4.89 9.25 -1.16
C GLN A 93 -5.77 10.27 -1.92
N GLU A 94 -5.29 10.78 -3.06
CA GLU A 94 -6.08 11.68 -3.91
C GLU A 94 -7.29 10.98 -4.53
N LEU A 95 -7.16 9.70 -4.91
CA LEU A 95 -8.30 8.87 -5.31
C LEU A 95 -9.33 8.77 -4.17
N ALA A 96 -8.88 8.47 -2.95
CA ALA A 96 -9.77 8.34 -1.79
C ALA A 96 -10.64 9.59 -1.55
N ARG A 97 -10.09 10.80 -1.76
CA ARG A 97 -10.88 12.05 -1.64
C ARG A 97 -12.05 12.12 -2.63
N ARG A 98 -11.92 11.52 -3.80
CA ARG A 98 -12.98 11.46 -4.82
C ARG A 98 -13.99 10.36 -4.49
N LEU A 99 -13.50 9.20 -4.05
CA LEU A 99 -14.34 8.09 -3.61
C LEU A 99 -15.24 8.46 -2.42
N ALA A 100 -14.86 9.44 -1.60
CA ALA A 100 -15.71 9.99 -0.53
C ALA A 100 -17.11 10.44 -1.00
N ARG A 101 -17.28 10.72 -2.30
CA ARG A 101 -18.54 11.18 -2.90
C ARG A 101 -19.36 10.05 -3.51
N VAL A 102 -18.81 8.85 -3.62
CA VAL A 102 -19.49 7.70 -4.23
C VAL A 102 -20.25 6.96 -3.12
N PRO A 103 -21.59 6.94 -3.17
CA PRO A 103 -22.39 6.30 -2.14
C PRO A 103 -22.27 4.78 -2.17
N GLY A 104 -22.47 4.15 -1.01
CA GLY A 104 -22.56 2.70 -0.88
C GLY A 104 -21.24 1.95 -1.05
N LEU A 105 -20.10 2.65 -1.17
CA LEU A 105 -18.81 1.98 -1.31
C LEU A 105 -18.35 1.31 -0.03
N THR A 106 -17.69 0.17 -0.18
CA THR A 106 -16.80 -0.40 0.83
C THR A 106 -15.36 -0.27 0.36
N VAL A 107 -14.55 0.50 1.08
CA VAL A 107 -13.12 0.69 0.78
C VAL A 107 -12.27 -0.06 1.79
N VAL A 108 -11.53 -1.06 1.31
CA VAL A 108 -10.53 -1.77 2.09
C VAL A 108 -9.16 -1.13 1.88
N THR A 109 -8.46 -0.74 2.94
CA THR A 109 -7.16 -0.05 2.81
C THR A 109 -6.18 -0.40 3.91
N ASN A 110 -4.89 -0.46 3.56
CA ASN A 110 -3.81 -0.49 4.54
C ASN A 110 -3.23 0.90 4.81
N SER A 111 -3.81 1.97 4.27
CA SER A 111 -3.26 3.32 4.39
C SER A 111 -4.05 4.16 5.38
N LEU A 112 -3.34 4.67 6.39
CA LEU A 112 -3.92 5.62 7.34
C LEU A 112 -4.39 6.90 6.63
N LEU A 113 -3.72 7.30 5.55
CA LEU A 113 -4.04 8.52 4.79
C LEU A 113 -5.30 8.37 3.95
N VAL A 114 -5.50 7.19 3.35
CA VAL A 114 -6.73 6.84 2.64
C VAL A 114 -7.89 6.78 3.64
N ALA A 115 -7.70 6.08 4.76
CA ALA A 115 -8.70 6.01 5.82
C ALA A 115 -9.06 7.41 6.36
N GLN A 116 -8.07 8.28 6.56
CA GLN A 116 -8.29 9.66 6.99
C GLN A 116 -9.06 10.49 5.95
N ALA A 117 -8.75 10.32 4.66
CA ALA A 117 -9.46 11.02 3.58
C ALA A 117 -10.95 10.63 3.51
N LEU A 118 -11.28 9.40 3.92
CA LEU A 118 -12.64 8.86 3.94
C LEU A 118 -13.33 8.96 5.31
N ALA A 119 -12.65 9.41 6.36
CA ALA A 119 -13.16 9.34 7.74
C ALA A 119 -14.49 10.07 7.98
N HIS A 120 -14.80 11.08 7.15
CA HIS A 120 -16.05 11.86 7.24
C HIS A 120 -17.04 11.51 6.12
N ALA A 121 -16.74 10.50 5.30
CA ALA A 121 -17.59 10.05 4.22
C ALA A 121 -18.66 9.08 4.76
N ASN A 122 -19.75 9.63 5.30
CA ASN A 122 -20.81 8.84 5.96
C ASN A 122 -21.52 7.80 5.08
N ARG A 123 -21.25 7.79 3.77
CA ARG A 123 -21.81 6.85 2.80
C ARG A 123 -20.78 5.86 2.25
N VAL A 124 -19.58 5.84 2.82
CA VAL A 124 -18.49 4.93 2.48
C VAL A 124 -18.12 4.16 3.74
N GLU A 125 -18.21 2.83 3.67
CA GLU A 125 -17.67 1.96 4.70
C GLU A 125 -16.16 1.82 4.49
N VAL A 126 -15.36 2.04 5.54
CA VAL A 126 -13.90 1.93 5.47
C VAL A 126 -13.44 0.78 6.34
N VAL A 127 -12.86 -0.24 5.70
CA VAL A 127 -12.22 -1.37 6.38
C VAL A 127 -10.72 -1.16 6.33
N MET A 128 -10.12 -0.82 7.47
CA MET A 128 -8.68 -0.64 7.55
C MET A 128 -8.00 -1.96 7.95
N THR A 129 -6.91 -2.33 7.28
CA THR A 129 -6.14 -3.52 7.66
C THR A 129 -5.57 -3.36 9.07
N GLY A 130 -5.29 -4.47 9.77
CA GLY A 130 -4.51 -4.43 10.99
C GLY A 130 -3.01 -4.20 10.73
N GLY A 131 -2.18 -4.43 11.75
CA GLY A 131 -0.72 -4.48 11.62
C GLY A 131 0.02 -3.28 12.20
N THR A 132 1.26 -3.08 11.74
CA THR A 132 2.19 -2.07 12.27
C THR A 132 2.27 -0.88 11.33
N LEU A 133 2.08 0.33 11.86
CA LEU A 133 2.20 1.57 11.08
C LEU A 133 3.66 1.87 10.72
N ARG A 134 3.97 1.97 9.43
CA ARG A 134 5.22 2.55 8.94
C ARG A 134 5.06 4.05 8.75
N GLY A 135 5.78 4.84 9.56
CA GLY A 135 5.75 6.29 9.47
C GLY A 135 6.30 6.89 8.17
N SER A 136 7.03 6.13 7.34
CA SER A 136 7.60 6.67 6.08
C SER A 136 6.54 6.98 5.02
N ASN A 137 5.49 6.16 4.94
CA ASN A 137 4.41 6.29 3.96
C ASN A 137 3.01 6.13 4.58
N TYR A 138 2.93 6.09 5.92
CA TYR A 138 1.69 5.93 6.68
C TYR A 138 0.87 4.69 6.28
N ALA A 139 1.56 3.61 5.90
CA ALA A 139 0.97 2.32 5.59
C ALA A 139 1.06 1.35 6.78
N LEU A 140 0.02 0.55 6.99
CA LEU A 140 -0.01 -0.57 7.91
C LEU A 140 0.58 -1.80 7.21
N VAL A 141 1.54 -2.45 7.88
CA VAL A 141 2.29 -3.56 7.32
C VAL A 141 2.45 -4.72 8.30
N GLY A 142 2.95 -5.85 7.79
CA GLY A 142 3.26 -7.05 8.56
C GLY A 142 2.10 -8.05 8.59
N SER A 143 2.30 -9.16 9.31
CA SER A 143 1.39 -10.31 9.28
C SER A 143 -0.05 -9.97 9.64
N GLY A 144 -0.29 -9.05 10.58
CA GLY A 144 -1.64 -8.61 10.93
C GLY A 144 -2.37 -7.92 9.77
N ALA A 145 -1.65 -7.15 8.94
CA ALA A 145 -2.22 -6.54 7.74
C ALA A 145 -2.54 -7.62 6.69
N GLU A 146 -1.58 -8.51 6.43
CA GLU A 146 -1.71 -9.60 5.45
C GLU A 146 -2.85 -10.56 5.80
N GLN A 147 -2.98 -10.95 7.08
CA GLN A 147 -4.04 -11.83 7.55
C GLN A 147 -5.43 -11.20 7.41
N SER A 148 -5.56 -9.89 7.65
CA SER A 148 -6.84 -9.20 7.48
C SER A 148 -7.35 -9.17 6.03
N LEU A 149 -6.47 -9.42 5.06
CA LEU A 149 -6.80 -9.49 3.63
C LEU A 149 -7.13 -10.92 3.18
N GLN A 150 -6.92 -11.94 4.01
CA GLN A 150 -7.22 -13.32 3.65
C GLN A 150 -8.72 -13.56 3.57
N GLY A 151 -9.16 -14.20 2.48
CA GLY A 151 -10.59 -14.47 2.23
C GLY A 151 -11.38 -13.26 1.71
N LEU A 152 -10.75 -12.08 1.63
CA LEU A 152 -11.36 -10.90 1.01
C LEU A 152 -11.48 -11.10 -0.50
N ARG A 153 -12.61 -10.66 -1.05
CA ARG A 153 -12.85 -10.54 -2.48
C ARG A 153 -13.43 -9.16 -2.77
N VAL A 154 -12.72 -8.41 -3.59
CA VAL A 154 -13.12 -7.10 -4.08
C VAL A 154 -13.09 -7.11 -5.61
N SER A 155 -13.84 -6.20 -6.22
CA SER A 155 -13.83 -6.04 -7.67
C SER A 155 -12.47 -5.52 -8.16
N ARG A 156 -11.93 -4.49 -7.50
CA ARG A 156 -10.73 -3.77 -7.97
C ARG A 156 -9.75 -3.45 -6.86
N ALA A 157 -8.47 -3.52 -7.16
CA ALA A 157 -7.40 -2.97 -6.34
C ALA A 157 -6.74 -1.78 -7.05
N PHE A 158 -6.76 -0.62 -6.41
CA PHE A 158 -6.04 0.58 -6.82
C PHE A 158 -4.72 0.68 -6.06
N LEU A 159 -3.60 0.47 -6.76
CA LEU A 159 -2.28 0.42 -6.16
C LEU A 159 -1.35 1.45 -6.79
N SER A 160 -0.41 1.96 -6.00
CA SER A 160 0.67 2.83 -6.50
C SER A 160 2.00 2.35 -5.95
N GLY A 161 3.06 2.60 -6.70
CA GLY A 161 4.41 2.15 -6.37
C GLY A 161 5.43 3.28 -6.41
N SER A 162 6.70 2.91 -6.29
CA SER A 162 7.84 3.81 -6.47
C SER A 162 8.47 3.70 -7.85
N GLY A 163 8.12 2.66 -8.63
CA GLY A 163 8.54 2.49 -10.00
C GLY A 163 7.65 1.49 -10.74
N LEU A 164 7.58 1.60 -12.06
CA LEU A 164 6.84 0.72 -12.95
C LEU A 164 7.65 0.51 -14.23
N THR A 165 7.89 -0.75 -14.59
CA THR A 165 8.50 -1.12 -15.88
C THR A 165 7.65 -2.18 -16.56
N ALA A 166 7.70 -2.28 -17.88
CA ALA A 166 7.05 -3.37 -18.60
C ALA A 166 7.65 -4.74 -18.25
N GLU A 167 8.95 -4.80 -17.97
CA GLU A 167 9.65 -6.05 -17.63
C GLU A 167 9.23 -6.62 -16.27
N ARG A 168 9.20 -5.77 -15.23
CA ARG A 168 8.98 -6.22 -13.85
C ARG A 168 7.63 -5.80 -13.27
N GLY A 169 6.88 -4.92 -13.90
CA GLY A 169 5.64 -4.37 -13.35
C GLY A 169 5.90 -3.40 -12.20
N LEU A 170 4.94 -3.27 -11.29
CA LEU A 170 4.98 -2.29 -10.20
C LEU A 170 5.96 -2.72 -9.12
N SER A 171 6.81 -1.80 -8.65
CA SER A 171 7.80 -2.06 -7.62
C SER A 171 7.81 -1.01 -6.49
N THR A 172 8.32 -1.43 -5.34
CA THR A 172 8.59 -0.55 -4.19
C THR A 172 9.93 -0.90 -3.54
N SER A 173 10.51 0.06 -2.80
CA SER A 173 11.79 -0.07 -2.10
C SER A 173 11.68 -0.74 -0.72
N ASN A 174 10.48 -1.15 -0.28
CA ASN A 174 10.28 -1.78 1.02
C ASN A 174 9.61 -3.16 0.94
N MET A 175 10.24 -4.18 1.52
CA MET A 175 9.74 -5.56 1.51
C MET A 175 8.39 -5.72 2.22
N LEU A 176 8.16 -5.03 3.35
CA LEU A 176 6.92 -5.16 4.11
C LEU A 176 5.74 -4.52 3.37
N SER A 177 5.96 -3.36 2.75
CA SER A 177 4.97 -2.77 1.83
C SER A 177 4.70 -3.69 0.66
N ALA A 178 5.75 -4.23 0.02
CA ALA A 178 5.58 -5.16 -1.08
C ALA A 178 4.78 -6.42 -0.72
N SER A 179 4.98 -6.95 0.49
CA SER A 179 4.24 -8.11 0.98
C SER A 179 2.74 -7.82 1.12
N VAL A 180 2.39 -6.67 1.69
CA VAL A 180 0.98 -6.25 1.81
C VAL A 180 0.38 -5.91 0.45
N ASP A 181 1.10 -5.21 -0.43
CA ASP A 181 0.61 -4.89 -1.77
C ASP A 181 0.29 -6.16 -2.57
N ARG A 182 1.11 -7.21 -2.44
CA ARG A 182 0.80 -8.52 -3.04
C ARG A 182 -0.46 -9.14 -2.44
N ALA A 183 -0.68 -9.04 -1.13
CA ALA A 183 -1.90 -9.52 -0.49
C ALA A 183 -3.14 -8.72 -0.97
N LEU A 184 -3.01 -7.41 -1.15
CA LEU A 184 -4.04 -6.54 -1.73
C LEU A 184 -4.38 -6.97 -3.18
N VAL A 185 -3.35 -7.26 -4.00
CA VAL A 185 -3.53 -7.81 -5.36
C VAL A 185 -4.31 -9.12 -5.34
N GLN A 186 -3.99 -10.05 -4.44
CA GLN A 186 -4.67 -11.36 -4.39
C GLN A 186 -6.15 -11.29 -3.97
N ALA A 187 -6.58 -10.17 -3.38
CA ALA A 187 -7.96 -9.97 -3.00
C ALA A 187 -8.85 -9.43 -4.15
N ALA A 188 -8.26 -8.87 -5.21
CA ALA A 188 -8.98 -8.19 -6.27
C ALA A 188 -9.14 -9.01 -7.55
N ALA A 189 -10.26 -8.79 -8.25
CA ALA A 189 -10.48 -9.36 -9.57
C ALA A 189 -9.72 -8.59 -10.68
N GLU A 190 -9.68 -7.26 -10.58
CA GLU A 190 -8.91 -6.39 -11.46
C GLU A 190 -7.87 -5.58 -10.68
N VAL A 191 -6.68 -5.41 -11.27
CA VAL A 191 -5.62 -4.60 -10.68
C VAL A 191 -5.40 -3.35 -11.52
N VAL A 192 -5.64 -2.20 -10.89
CA VAL A 192 -5.47 -0.87 -11.47
C VAL A 192 -4.26 -0.21 -10.83
N VAL A 193 -3.21 0.00 -11.62
CA VAL A 193 -2.02 0.71 -11.19
C VAL A 193 -2.18 2.19 -11.46
N LEU A 194 -1.88 3.02 -10.46
CA LEU A 194 -1.86 4.47 -10.54
C LEU A 194 -0.41 4.95 -10.48
N ALA A 195 0.11 5.45 -11.60
CA ALA A 195 1.50 5.90 -11.67
C ALA A 195 1.63 7.14 -12.55
N ASP A 196 2.25 8.19 -12.01
CA ASP A 196 2.64 9.34 -12.81
C ASP A 196 3.84 9.02 -13.72
N HIS A 197 4.05 9.84 -14.76
CA HIS A 197 5.11 9.62 -15.77
C HIS A 197 6.51 9.47 -15.14
N THR A 198 6.76 10.09 -13.98
CA THR A 198 8.05 10.03 -13.29
C THR A 198 8.41 8.61 -12.83
N LYS A 199 7.40 7.76 -12.61
CA LYS A 199 7.56 6.35 -12.18
C LYS A 199 7.76 5.37 -13.33
N LEU A 200 7.41 5.75 -14.56
CA LEU A 200 7.49 4.88 -15.74
C LEU A 200 8.95 4.69 -16.15
N GLY A 201 9.40 3.44 -16.28
CA GLY A 201 10.81 3.13 -16.56
C GLY A 201 11.72 3.27 -15.33
N THR A 202 11.13 3.37 -14.14
CA THR A 202 11.86 3.33 -12.87
C THR A 202 11.67 1.96 -12.25
N ASP A 203 12.76 1.33 -11.80
CA ASP A 203 12.70 0.05 -11.12
C ASP A 203 13.25 0.14 -9.69
N THR A 204 12.62 -0.59 -8.76
CA THR A 204 12.99 -0.58 -7.35
C THR A 204 13.08 -1.99 -6.79
N MET A 205 13.54 -2.09 -5.54
CA MET A 205 14.08 -3.33 -4.98
C MET A 205 13.08 -4.51 -4.96
N PHE A 206 11.81 -4.28 -4.66
CA PHE A 206 10.81 -5.34 -4.48
C PHE A 206 9.65 -5.16 -5.46
N GLN A 207 9.44 -6.16 -6.32
CA GLN A 207 8.25 -6.25 -7.16
C GLN A 207 7.00 -6.44 -6.29
N THR A 208 5.95 -5.68 -6.59
CA THR A 208 4.65 -5.70 -5.89
C THR A 208 3.58 -6.33 -6.75
N VAL A 209 3.48 -5.88 -8.01
CA VAL A 209 2.51 -6.36 -9.00
C VAL A 209 3.27 -6.74 -10.27
N PRO A 210 3.36 -8.04 -10.62
CA PRO A 210 3.87 -8.48 -11.91
C PRO A 210 3.05 -7.90 -13.07
N THR A 211 3.69 -7.61 -14.22
CA THR A 211 3.02 -6.95 -15.36
C THR A 211 1.82 -7.72 -15.88
N ASP A 212 1.89 -9.04 -15.93
CA ASP A 212 0.83 -9.94 -16.39
C ASP A 212 -0.43 -9.95 -15.49
N VAL A 213 -0.32 -9.38 -14.29
CA VAL A 213 -1.43 -9.22 -13.35
C VAL A 213 -2.06 -7.82 -13.45
N ILE A 214 -1.36 -6.84 -14.05
CA ILE A 214 -1.87 -5.47 -14.19
C ILE A 214 -2.94 -5.46 -15.27
N THR A 215 -4.19 -5.20 -14.88
CA THR A 215 -5.31 -5.06 -15.82
C THR A 215 -5.27 -3.70 -16.51
N ARG A 216 -5.00 -2.64 -15.73
CA ARG A 216 -5.02 -1.26 -16.21
C ARG A 216 -3.92 -0.43 -15.56
N LEU A 217 -3.32 0.46 -16.34
CA LEU A 217 -2.51 1.58 -15.87
C LEU A 217 -3.27 2.89 -16.08
N VAL A 218 -3.37 3.69 -15.03
CA VAL A 218 -3.80 5.10 -15.10
C VAL A 218 -2.59 5.98 -14.86
N THR A 219 -2.30 6.84 -15.84
CA THR A 219 -1.13 7.73 -15.83
C THR A 219 -1.52 9.12 -16.31
N ASP A 220 -0.69 10.12 -16.06
CA ASP A 220 -0.81 11.46 -16.65
C ASP A 220 -0.16 11.49 -18.03
N GLU A 221 -0.40 12.56 -18.79
CA GLU A 221 0.26 12.78 -20.07
C GLU A 221 1.77 13.03 -19.87
N PRO A 222 2.66 12.13 -20.34
CA PRO A 222 4.08 12.33 -20.17
C PRO A 222 4.55 13.59 -20.93
N PRO A 223 5.57 14.31 -20.44
CA PRO A 223 6.17 15.39 -21.20
C PRO A 223 6.63 14.91 -22.59
N ALA A 224 6.44 15.73 -23.62
CA ALA A 224 6.72 15.36 -25.02
C ALA A 224 8.18 14.93 -25.32
N HIS A 225 9.10 15.14 -24.38
CA HIS A 225 10.51 14.77 -24.48
C HIS A 225 10.90 13.61 -23.54
N ASP A 226 9.95 12.94 -22.91
CA ASP A 226 10.19 11.77 -22.07
C ASP A 226 10.04 10.47 -22.87
N ASP A 227 11.05 10.21 -23.71
CA ASP A 227 11.10 8.99 -24.55
C ASP A 227 11.05 7.71 -23.71
N ARG A 228 11.56 7.76 -22.47
CA ARG A 228 11.54 6.64 -21.53
C ARG A 228 10.10 6.30 -21.14
N ALA A 229 9.33 7.30 -20.70
CA ALA A 229 7.93 7.10 -20.35
C ALA A 229 7.12 6.57 -21.56
N ALA A 230 7.32 7.16 -22.74
CA ALA A 230 6.64 6.72 -23.96
C ALA A 230 6.96 5.26 -24.32
N THR A 231 8.24 4.88 -24.26
CA THR A 231 8.69 3.50 -24.54
C THR A 231 8.07 2.50 -23.58
N GLU A 232 8.02 2.83 -22.29
CA GLU A 232 7.46 1.96 -21.25
C GLU A 232 5.95 1.81 -21.37
N LEU A 233 5.23 2.88 -21.74
CA LEU A 233 3.78 2.78 -22.02
C LEU A 233 3.49 1.87 -23.20
N GLN A 234 4.28 1.98 -24.27
CA GLN A 234 4.14 1.09 -25.42
C GLN A 234 4.42 -0.37 -25.03
N ALA A 235 5.50 -0.63 -24.31
CA ALA A 235 5.87 -1.97 -23.89
C ALA A 235 4.84 -2.59 -22.91
N LEU A 236 4.22 -1.80 -22.03
CA LEU A 236 3.11 -2.25 -21.18
C LEU A 236 1.87 -2.59 -22.01
N ALA A 237 1.53 -1.76 -22.99
CA ALA A 237 0.40 -2.01 -23.90
C ALA A 237 0.62 -3.29 -24.73
N ASP A 238 1.84 -3.53 -25.22
CA ASP A 238 2.21 -4.74 -25.96
C ASP A 238 2.05 -6.02 -25.11
N GLN A 239 2.15 -5.90 -23.79
CA GLN A 239 1.88 -6.99 -22.84
C GLN A 239 0.39 -7.13 -22.44
N GLY A 240 -0.49 -6.32 -23.03
CA GLY A 240 -1.93 -6.39 -22.81
C GLY A 240 -2.44 -5.54 -21.64
N VAL A 241 -1.62 -4.64 -21.08
CA VAL A 241 -2.08 -3.70 -20.06
C VAL A 241 -2.92 -2.61 -20.71
N HIS A 242 -4.15 -2.37 -20.22
CA HIS A 242 -4.96 -1.26 -20.70
C HIS A 242 -4.43 0.07 -20.18
N ILE A 243 -4.01 0.96 -21.08
CA ILE A 243 -3.47 2.28 -20.70
C ILE A 243 -4.58 3.33 -20.73
N SER A 244 -4.69 4.14 -19.68
CA SER A 244 -5.61 5.27 -19.58
C SER A 244 -4.85 6.52 -19.17
N VAL A 245 -4.77 7.49 -20.07
CA VAL A 245 -4.04 8.74 -19.86
C VAL A 245 -5.00 9.82 -19.38
N ALA A 246 -4.70 10.42 -18.24
CA ALA A 246 -5.45 11.52 -17.67
C ALA A 246 -5.00 12.85 -18.29
N GLY A 247 -5.92 13.51 -19.00
CA GLY A 247 -5.66 14.82 -19.60
C GLY A 247 -5.64 15.95 -18.56
N PRO A 248 -4.95 17.07 -18.85
CA PRO A 248 -5.00 18.26 -18.01
C PRO A 248 -6.40 18.90 -18.08
N GLY A 249 -7.22 18.69 -17.06
CA GLY A 249 -8.40 19.53 -16.79
C GLY A 249 -9.78 18.98 -17.15
N ALA A 250 -10.11 17.73 -16.81
CA ALA A 250 -11.52 17.34 -16.66
C ALA A 250 -12.08 17.83 -15.31
N GLY A 251 -12.13 19.15 -15.13
CA GLY A 251 -12.91 19.78 -14.07
C GLY A 251 -14.41 19.58 -14.33
N SER A 252 -15.10 19.06 -13.31
CA SER A 252 -16.55 18.99 -13.13
C SER A 252 -17.44 19.79 -14.11
N GLY A 253 -18.24 19.07 -14.91
CA GLY A 253 -19.48 19.54 -15.51
C GLY A 253 -20.43 18.35 -15.71
N PRO A 254 -21.73 18.44 -15.33
CA PRO A 254 -22.65 17.34 -15.54
C PRO A 254 -23.13 17.35 -17.00
N GLY A 255 -22.91 16.24 -17.69
CA GLY A 255 -23.58 15.92 -18.96
C GLY A 255 -22.78 16.26 -20.22
N ALA A 256 -22.09 15.24 -20.76
CA ALA A 256 -21.99 15.04 -22.20
C ALA A 256 -21.93 13.54 -22.48
N ALA A 257 -22.81 13.11 -23.37
CA ALA A 257 -23.22 11.74 -23.57
C ALA A 257 -22.16 10.85 -24.25
N ALA A 258 -22.24 9.57 -23.86
CA ALA A 258 -21.98 8.36 -24.63
C ALA A 258 -21.50 8.51 -26.09
N ALA A 259 -20.38 7.85 -26.38
CA ALA A 259 -20.12 7.25 -27.68
C ALA A 259 -19.52 5.84 -27.46
N HIS A 260 -20.04 4.90 -28.24
CA HIS A 260 -19.94 3.43 -28.12
C HIS A 260 -18.59 2.80 -28.48
N GLY A 261 -18.40 1.57 -27.97
CA GLY A 261 -17.53 0.50 -28.50
C GLY A 261 -16.42 0.11 -27.52
N ASP A 262 -16.26 -1.11 -27.00
CA ASP A 262 -16.88 -2.40 -27.26
C ASP A 262 -16.97 -3.16 -25.92
N ALA A 263 -18.14 -3.75 -25.64
CA ALA A 263 -18.29 -4.70 -24.56
C ALA A 263 -17.71 -6.05 -24.98
N VAL A 264 -16.46 -6.29 -24.65
CA VAL A 264 -15.88 -7.64 -24.64
C VAL A 264 -15.63 -8.01 -23.19
N SER A 265 -16.55 -8.77 -22.61
CA SER A 265 -16.35 -9.44 -21.33
C SER A 265 -15.16 -10.40 -21.43
N PRO A 266 -14.07 -10.23 -20.67
CA PRO A 266 -13.13 -11.31 -20.49
C PRO A 266 -13.76 -12.27 -19.47
N ALA A 267 -14.08 -13.49 -19.93
CA ALA A 267 -14.43 -14.59 -19.05
C ALA A 267 -13.37 -14.68 -17.93
N ALA A 268 -13.81 -14.43 -16.69
CA ALA A 268 -12.99 -14.57 -15.50
C ALA A 268 -12.33 -15.95 -15.53
N ARG A 269 -11.03 -15.99 -15.79
CA ARG A 269 -10.22 -17.20 -15.59
C ARG A 269 -10.27 -17.48 -14.10
N ARG A 270 -11.15 -18.40 -13.71
CA ARG A 270 -11.21 -18.97 -12.36
C ARG A 270 -9.82 -19.51 -12.05
N ARG A 271 -9.08 -18.82 -11.18
CA ARG A 271 -7.86 -19.38 -10.59
C ARG A 271 -8.34 -20.37 -9.52
N ASP A 272 -8.11 -21.66 -9.78
CA ASP A 272 -8.31 -22.71 -8.79
C ASP A 272 -7.37 -22.45 -7.61
N VAL A 273 -7.95 -22.07 -6.47
CA VAL A 273 -7.26 -22.01 -5.20
C VAL A 273 -7.27 -23.42 -4.61
N PRO A 274 -6.12 -24.07 -4.35
CA PRO A 274 -6.12 -25.37 -3.71
C PRO A 274 -6.71 -25.26 -2.28
N PRO A 275 -7.50 -26.24 -1.83
CA PRO A 275 -8.12 -26.18 -0.51
C PRO A 275 -7.06 -26.21 0.60
N LEU A 276 -7.27 -25.38 1.62
CA LEU A 276 -6.46 -25.33 2.83
C LEU A 276 -6.42 -26.72 3.53
N PRO A 277 -5.25 -27.24 3.92
CA PRO A 277 -5.18 -28.47 4.69
C PRO A 277 -5.52 -28.22 6.16
N GLY A 278 -6.52 -28.92 6.68
CA GLY A 278 -6.72 -29.11 8.12
C GLY A 278 -8.00 -28.51 8.71
N GLN A 279 -9.16 -29.05 8.37
CA GLN A 279 -10.28 -29.11 9.31
C GLN A 279 -10.78 -30.53 9.40
N ARG A 280 -10.53 -31.17 10.56
CA ARG A 280 -11.14 -32.45 10.92
C ARG A 280 -12.65 -32.24 11.03
N ARG A 281 -13.41 -32.87 10.12
CA ARG A 281 -14.87 -32.99 10.20
C ARG A 281 -15.24 -33.84 11.43
N ASN A 282 -15.87 -33.25 12.43
CA ASN A 282 -16.71 -34.02 13.36
C ASN A 282 -18.07 -34.24 12.68
N LEU A 283 -18.36 -35.49 12.33
CA LEU A 283 -19.70 -35.93 11.96
C LEU A 283 -20.60 -35.95 13.21
N PRO A 284 -21.87 -35.53 13.12
CA PRO A 284 -22.88 -35.89 14.10
C PRO A 284 -23.54 -37.22 13.70
N LEU A 285 -23.46 -38.23 14.57
CA LEU A 285 -24.29 -39.44 14.48
C LEU A 285 -25.55 -39.25 15.33
N GLY A 286 -26.71 -39.49 14.71
CA GLY A 286 -28.03 -39.35 15.32
C GLY A 286 -28.49 -40.57 16.12
N HIS A 287 -29.42 -40.26 17.04
CA HIS A 287 -30.50 -41.04 17.66
C HIS A 287 -30.38 -42.56 17.92
N GLY A 288 -30.51 -42.92 19.20
CA GLY A 288 -31.03 -44.20 19.68
C GLY A 288 -31.69 -44.04 21.06
N GLN A 289 -32.97 -44.43 21.17
CA GLN A 289 -33.78 -44.42 22.40
C GLN A 289 -33.41 -45.59 23.34
N GLY A 290 -33.66 -45.45 24.65
CA GLY A 290 -33.95 -46.60 25.52
C GLY A 290 -33.55 -46.48 27.00
N GLY A 291 -34.56 -46.39 27.88
CA GLY A 291 -34.69 -47.10 29.19
C GLY A 291 -33.72 -46.84 30.35
N GLY A 292 -34.25 -46.40 31.51
CA GLY A 292 -33.57 -46.45 32.84
C GLY A 292 -33.54 -47.87 33.45
N PRO A 293 -33.25 -48.10 34.76
CA PRO A 293 -33.08 -47.16 35.89
C PRO A 293 -31.77 -47.32 36.73
N VAL A 294 -31.63 -46.46 37.75
CA VAL A 294 -30.53 -46.32 38.76
C VAL A 294 -30.44 -47.54 39.72
N PRO A 295 -29.30 -47.78 40.44
CA PRO A 295 -29.19 -47.24 41.82
C PRO A 295 -27.77 -46.90 42.33
N GLY A 296 -27.67 -45.98 43.32
CA GLY A 296 -26.78 -46.16 44.50
C GLY A 296 -25.69 -45.11 44.85
N GLY A 297 -26.01 -44.12 45.70
CA GLY A 297 -25.23 -43.71 46.91
C GLY A 297 -24.03 -42.73 46.82
N PRO A 298 -23.65 -42.03 47.93
CA PRO A 298 -23.35 -40.57 47.97
C PRO A 298 -21.97 -40.20 48.60
N PRO A 299 -21.73 -39.00 49.22
CA PRO A 299 -21.64 -37.62 48.71
C PRO A 299 -20.30 -36.90 49.04
N GLY A 300 -20.01 -35.70 48.51
CA GLY A 300 -18.84 -34.92 48.95
C GLY A 300 -18.70 -33.47 48.42
N ALA A 301 -19.18 -32.51 49.22
CA ALA A 301 -18.65 -31.17 49.52
C ALA A 301 -18.22 -30.15 48.42
N GLN A 302 -19.13 -29.20 48.17
CA GLN A 302 -18.99 -27.73 48.26
C GLN A 302 -17.64 -27.02 48.04
N LEU A 303 -17.63 -26.23 46.94
CA LEU A 303 -17.21 -24.82 46.80
C LEU A 303 -16.74 -24.08 48.06
N ARG A 304 -15.55 -23.46 48.00
CA ARG A 304 -15.34 -22.05 48.41
C ARG A 304 -14.23 -21.36 47.60
N SER A 305 -14.60 -20.19 47.11
CA SER A 305 -13.80 -19.09 46.59
C SER A 305 -12.86 -18.48 47.63
N ALA A 306 -11.71 -17.96 47.21
CA ALA A 306 -10.94 -17.00 47.99
C ALA A 306 -10.42 -15.87 47.09
N VAL A 307 -10.89 -14.66 47.40
CA VAL A 307 -10.27 -13.36 47.12
C VAL A 307 -9.53 -12.96 48.40
N SER A 308 -8.30 -12.46 48.32
CA SER A 308 -7.89 -11.20 48.97
C SER A 308 -6.39 -10.92 48.83
N LEU A 309 -6.12 -9.63 48.62
CA LEU A 309 -4.85 -8.91 48.64
C LEU A 309 -4.27 -8.73 50.06
N GLY A 310 -2.98 -8.34 50.10
CA GLY A 310 -2.18 -7.90 51.26
C GLY A 310 -0.93 -8.80 51.38
N ASP A 311 0.31 -8.34 51.57
CA ASP A 311 0.81 -7.12 52.21
C ASP A 311 2.31 -6.92 51.89
N GLN A 312 2.85 -5.73 52.14
CA GLN A 312 4.26 -5.35 51.97
C GLN A 312 5.16 -5.92 53.08
N ALA A 313 6.46 -6.16 52.80
CA ALA A 313 7.58 -5.70 53.65
C ALA A 313 8.99 -6.04 53.11
N THR A 314 9.83 -5.03 53.21
CA THR A 314 11.30 -4.88 53.13
C THR A 314 12.23 -6.00 53.63
N ALA A 315 13.37 -6.19 52.94
CA ALA A 315 14.69 -6.41 53.57
C ALA A 315 15.86 -6.09 52.62
N ARG A 316 16.88 -5.39 53.14
CA ARG A 316 18.20 -5.06 52.54
C ARG A 316 19.23 -6.15 52.85
N VAL A 317 20.45 -5.97 52.28
CA VAL A 317 21.81 -6.50 52.64
C VAL A 317 22.33 -7.51 51.60
N THR A 318 23.57 -7.53 51.07
CA THR A 318 24.71 -6.61 50.83
C THR A 318 25.69 -7.38 49.88
N ASP A 319 26.48 -6.65 49.10
CA ASP A 319 27.89 -6.92 48.72
C ASP A 319 28.32 -8.18 47.92
N LEU A 320 28.92 -7.97 46.75
CA LEU A 320 30.38 -8.11 46.52
C LEU A 320 30.70 -7.92 45.01
N ALA A 321 31.41 -6.84 44.67
CA ALA A 321 32.44 -6.85 43.61
C ALA A 321 33.76 -7.39 44.24
N PRO A 322 34.94 -7.52 43.59
CA PRO A 322 35.36 -7.04 42.25
C PRO A 322 36.36 -7.95 41.48
N ARG A 323 36.79 -7.51 40.28
CA ARG A 323 38.20 -7.33 39.78
C ARG A 323 38.28 -7.55 38.25
N ARG A 324 38.61 -6.51 37.48
CA ARG A 324 39.95 -6.16 36.90
C ARG A 324 40.43 -7.24 35.90
N ARG A 325 40.85 -6.96 34.67
CA ARG A 325 41.50 -5.78 34.06
C ARG A 325 40.99 -5.58 32.63
#